data_AF-A0A5S3VX55-F1
#
_entry.id   AF-A0A5S3VX55-F1
#
_cell.length_a   1.000
_cell.length_b   1.000
_cell.length_c   1.000
_cell.angle_alpha   90.00
_cell.angle_beta   90.00
_cell.angle_gamma   90.00
#
_symmetry.space_group_name_H-M   'P 1'
#
loop_
_entity.id
_entity.type
_entity.pdbx_description
1 polymer ?
#
loop_
_entity_poly.entity_id
_entity_poly.type
_entity_poly.pdbx_seq_one_letter_code
_entity_poly.pdbx_strand_id
1 'polypeptide(L)'
;LLLTITAPNQLQRIEQIRAQHLARLSSSEVKTETPAVAWMGYSVHGNEPSGSNAALLVAYYLAAAQGDAVQTLLKNTIVLLDPSLNPDGLARFAQWANSNRGMNLSADPQHREHV
;
A
#
# COMPACT_ATOMS: atom_id res chain seq x y z
N LEU A 1 -9.09 -0.39 6.05
CA LEU A 1 -8.49 0.89 6.51
C LEU A 1 -7.66 1.40 5.34
N LEU A 2 -7.93 2.59 4.81
CA LEU A 2 -7.16 3.17 3.71
C LEU A 2 -6.23 4.24 4.27
N LEU A 3 -4.91 4.06 4.11
CA LEU A 3 -3.93 5.04 4.55
C LEU A 3 -3.81 6.15 3.51
N THR A 4 -3.97 7.40 3.94
CA THR A 4 -3.76 8.58 3.09
C THR A 4 -2.43 9.22 3.46
N ILE A 5 -1.47 9.19 2.54
CA ILE A 5 -0.10 9.65 2.77
C ILE A 5 0.23 10.75 1.75
N THR A 6 0.58 11.94 2.24
CA THR A 6 0.93 13.12 1.43
C THR A 6 1.59 14.18 2.32
N ALA A 7 1.93 15.35 1.76
CA ALA A 7 2.51 16.46 2.52
C ALA A 7 1.57 16.97 3.63
N PRO A 8 2.09 17.39 4.81
CA PRO A 8 1.26 17.80 5.95
C PRO A 8 0.24 18.91 5.65
N ASN A 9 0.61 19.89 4.83
CA ASN A 9 -0.27 20.97 4.42
C ASN A 9 -1.42 20.51 3.50
N GLN A 10 -1.23 19.42 2.75
CA GLN A 10 -2.28 18.81 1.92
C GLN A 10 -3.22 17.94 2.75
N LEU A 11 -2.70 17.20 3.74
CA LEU A 11 -3.52 16.42 4.67
C LEU A 11 -4.58 17.29 5.38
N GLN A 12 -4.23 18.50 5.77
CA GLN A 12 -5.16 19.47 6.38
C GLN A 12 -6.32 19.89 5.46
N ARG A 13 -6.18 19.71 4.15
CA ARG A 13 -7.16 20.11 3.12
C ARG A 13 -7.66 18.93 2.28
N ILE A 14 -7.50 17.71 2.77
CA ILE A 14 -7.71 16.49 1.98
C ILE A 14 -9.12 16.40 1.37
N GLU A 15 -10.16 16.78 2.11
CA GLU A 15 -11.54 16.77 1.58
C GLU A 15 -11.76 17.83 0.50
N GLN A 16 -11.12 19.00 0.61
CA GLN A 16 -11.16 20.01 -0.45
C GLN A 16 -10.49 19.48 -1.72
N ILE A 17 -9.33 18.82 -1.58
CA ILE A 17 -8.62 18.21 -2.71
C ILE A 17 -9.44 17.09 -3.34
N ARG A 18 -10.10 16.24 -2.53
CA ARG A 18 -11.02 15.20 -3.00
C ARG A 18 -12.19 15.79 -3.78
N ALA A 19 -12.85 16.82 -3.26
CA ALA A 19 -13.97 17.48 -3.94
C ALA A 19 -13.52 18.09 -5.28
N GLN A 20 -12.34 18.74 -5.31
CA GLN A 20 -11.76 19.26 -6.55
C GLN A 20 -11.43 18.15 -7.54
N HIS A 21 -10.87 17.02 -7.09
CA HIS A 21 -10.58 15.87 -7.92
C HIS A 21 -11.86 15.29 -8.56
N LEU A 22 -12.94 15.14 -7.79
CA LEU A 22 -14.22 14.63 -8.28
C LEU A 22 -14.92 15.62 -9.23
N ALA A 23 -14.85 16.93 -8.97
CA ALA A 23 -15.44 17.94 -9.85
C ALA A 23 -14.88 17.88 -11.29
N ARG A 24 -13.61 17.44 -11.45
CA ARG A 24 -12.98 17.23 -12.77
C ARG A 24 -13.65 16.15 -13.60
N LEU A 25 -14.42 15.24 -13.00
CA LEU A 25 -15.21 14.25 -13.74
C LEU A 25 -16.39 14.88 -14.47
N SER A 26 -16.83 16.06 -14.03
CA SER A 26 -18.00 16.78 -14.56
C SER A 26 -17.67 18.06 -15.34
N SER A 27 -16.48 18.64 -15.17
CA SER A 27 -16.06 19.87 -15.85
C SER A 27 -14.95 19.62 -16.87
N SER A 28 -15.08 20.20 -18.07
CA SER A 28 -14.02 20.20 -19.09
C SER A 28 -12.83 21.11 -18.76
N GLU A 29 -12.98 22.02 -17.78
CA GLU A 29 -11.85 22.81 -17.27
C GLU A 29 -10.95 21.97 -16.36
N VAL A 30 -9.77 21.64 -16.88
CA VAL A 30 -8.72 20.99 -16.10
C VAL A 30 -7.87 22.06 -15.43
N LYS A 31 -8.05 22.26 -14.12
CA LYS A 31 -7.05 22.97 -13.32
C LYS A 31 -5.78 22.09 -13.24
N THR A 32 -4.70 22.57 -13.82
CA THR A 32 -3.43 21.83 -13.98
C THR A 32 -2.64 21.67 -12.67
N GLU A 33 -2.98 22.41 -11.62
CA GLU A 33 -2.22 22.46 -10.36
C GLU A 33 -2.79 21.59 -9.22
N THR A 34 -3.38 20.42 -9.53
CA THR A 34 -3.84 19.48 -8.49
C THR A 34 -2.88 18.29 -8.36
N PRO A 35 -2.59 17.81 -7.13
CA PRO A 35 -1.69 16.67 -6.95
C PRO A 35 -2.26 15.42 -7.61
N ALA A 36 -1.39 14.55 -8.13
CA ALA A 36 -1.80 13.26 -8.66
C ALA A 36 -2.28 12.35 -7.52
N VAL A 37 -3.31 11.54 -7.77
CA VAL A 37 -3.81 10.56 -6.81
C VAL A 37 -3.38 9.17 -7.25
N ALA A 38 -2.59 8.49 -6.42
CA ALA A 38 -2.12 7.14 -6.66
C ALA A 38 -2.75 6.18 -5.65
N TRP A 39 -3.49 5.19 -6.14
CA TRP A 39 -4.01 4.11 -5.30
C TRP A 39 -3.10 2.89 -5.39
N MET A 40 -2.69 2.39 -4.22
CA MET A 40 -1.78 1.27 -4.07
C MET A 40 -2.45 0.18 -3.23
N GLY A 41 -3.11 -0.76 -3.90
CA GLY A 41 -3.70 -1.94 -3.27
C GLY A 41 -2.76 -3.15 -3.35
N TYR A 42 -2.45 -3.75 -2.19
CA TYR A 42 -1.52 -4.87 -2.08
C TYR A 42 -2.24 -6.20 -1.81
N SER A 43 -1.65 -7.31 -2.29
CA SER A 43 -2.02 -8.69 -1.95
C SER A 43 -3.52 -8.99 -2.00
N VAL A 44 -4.07 -8.97 -3.20
CA VAL A 44 -5.41 -9.53 -3.48
C VAL A 44 -5.42 -11.05 -3.39
N HIS A 45 -4.31 -11.70 -3.77
CA HIS A 45 -4.08 -13.11 -3.54
C HIS A 45 -3.45 -13.30 -2.16
N GLY A 46 -4.18 -13.94 -1.24
CA GLY A 46 -3.74 -14.10 0.16
C GLY A 46 -2.50 -14.97 0.34
N ASN A 47 -2.15 -15.82 -0.63
CA ASN A 47 -0.95 -16.64 -0.63
C ASN A 47 0.27 -15.97 -1.30
N GLU A 48 0.17 -14.69 -1.67
CA GLU A 48 1.27 -13.87 -2.17
C GLU A 48 1.63 -12.79 -1.12
N PRO A 49 2.27 -13.17 0.00
CA PRO A 49 2.46 -12.28 1.16
C PRO A 49 3.48 -11.16 0.93
N SER A 50 4.28 -11.24 -0.13
CA SER A 50 5.32 -10.26 -0.45
C SER A 50 4.75 -8.85 -0.60
N GLY A 51 3.57 -8.72 -1.19
CA GLY A 51 2.86 -7.45 -1.32
C GLY A 51 2.56 -6.81 0.03
N SER A 52 1.83 -7.49 0.90
CA SER A 52 1.48 -6.98 2.25
C SER A 52 2.71 -6.68 3.10
N ASN A 53 3.76 -7.50 3.02
CA ASN A 53 5.01 -7.26 3.74
C ASN A 53 5.73 -6.00 3.24
N ALA A 54 5.75 -5.78 1.92
CA ALA A 54 6.34 -4.58 1.32
C ALA A 54 5.51 -3.32 1.62
N ALA A 55 4.18 -3.44 1.67
CA ALA A 55 3.28 -2.31 1.87
C ALA A 55 3.59 -1.52 3.15
N LEU A 56 3.93 -2.22 4.25
CA LEU A 56 4.31 -1.58 5.51
C LEU A 56 5.66 -0.84 5.39
N LEU A 57 6.62 -1.39 4.67
CA LEU A 57 7.90 -0.72 4.41
C LEU A 57 7.73 0.53 3.54
N VAL A 58 6.86 0.46 2.52
CA VAL A 58 6.50 1.60 1.68
C VAL A 58 5.82 2.68 2.51
N ALA A 59 4.82 2.31 3.33
CA ALA A 59 4.15 3.25 4.21
C ALA A 59 5.13 3.94 5.19
N TYR A 60 6.04 3.18 5.78
CA TYR A 60 7.09 3.71 6.65
C TYR A 60 8.02 4.67 5.91
N TYR A 61 8.51 4.28 4.73
CA TYR A 61 9.36 5.13 3.91
C TYR A 61 8.66 6.45 3.57
N LEU A 62 7.43 6.41 3.10
CA LEU A 62 6.67 7.62 2.74
C LEU A 62 6.36 8.51 3.96
N ALA A 63 6.26 7.94 5.16
CA ALA A 63 5.97 8.69 6.38
C ALA A 63 7.22 9.28 7.08
N ALA A 64 8.36 8.57 7.00
CA ALA A 64 9.53 8.87 7.82
C ALA A 64 10.78 9.29 7.03
N ALA A 65 10.85 9.01 5.72
CA ALA A 65 12.00 9.38 4.92
C ALA A 65 12.18 10.90 4.84
N GLN A 66 13.42 11.33 4.74
CA GLN A 66 13.82 12.73 4.60
C GLN A 66 14.53 12.93 3.25
N GLY A 67 14.60 14.19 2.81
CA GLY A 67 15.27 14.60 1.57
C GLY A 67 14.33 15.08 0.46
N ASP A 68 14.91 15.79 -0.50
CA ASP A 68 14.16 16.56 -1.50
C ASP A 68 13.31 15.69 -2.42
N ALA A 69 13.77 14.47 -2.71
CA ALA A 69 13.06 13.53 -3.58
C ALA A 69 11.71 13.12 -2.99
N VAL A 70 11.67 12.66 -1.73
CA VAL A 70 10.42 12.25 -1.07
C VAL A 70 9.53 13.45 -0.75
N GLN A 71 10.11 14.59 -0.39
CA GLN A 71 9.33 15.82 -0.17
C GLN A 71 8.66 16.30 -1.47
N THR A 72 9.39 16.27 -2.59
CA THR A 72 8.85 16.62 -3.91
C THR A 72 7.78 15.62 -4.35
N LEU A 73 7.99 14.32 -4.11
CA LEU A 73 6.98 13.29 -4.34
C LEU A 73 5.69 13.62 -3.57
N LEU A 74 5.76 13.76 -2.25
CA LEU A 74 4.59 13.98 -1.38
C LEU A 74 3.92 15.34 -1.61
N LYS A 75 4.65 16.36 -2.09
CA LYS A 75 4.08 17.66 -2.48
C LYS A 75 3.21 17.55 -3.73
N ASN A 76 3.52 16.63 -4.63
CA ASN A 76 2.85 16.48 -5.92
C ASN A 76 1.89 15.29 -5.98
N THR A 77 1.83 14.46 -4.93
CA THR A 77 1.03 13.24 -4.92
C THR A 77 0.27 13.02 -3.62
N ILE A 78 -0.90 12.42 -3.75
CA ILE A 78 -1.66 11.79 -2.67
C ILE A 78 -1.59 10.28 -2.89
N VAL A 79 -1.01 9.57 -1.94
CA VAL A 79 -0.95 8.10 -1.95
C VAL A 79 -2.06 7.54 -1.08
N LEU A 80 -2.91 6.71 -1.68
CA LEU A 80 -3.95 5.95 -1.01
C LEU A 80 -3.49 4.49 -0.93
N LEU A 81 -3.05 4.04 0.24
CA LEU A 81 -2.44 2.73 0.43
C LEU A 81 -3.39 1.79 1.18
N ASP A 82 -3.69 0.65 0.57
CA ASP A 82 -4.36 -0.49 1.21
C ASP A 82 -3.36 -1.64 1.34
N PRO A 83 -2.90 -1.96 2.57
CA PRO A 83 -1.79 -2.89 2.76
C PRO A 83 -2.16 -4.34 2.48
N SER A 84 -3.45 -4.69 2.42
CA SER A 84 -3.90 -6.04 2.13
C SER A 84 -5.36 -6.05 1.71
N LEU A 85 -5.61 -6.20 0.41
CA LEU A 85 -6.95 -6.32 -0.16
C LEU A 85 -7.66 -7.61 0.27
N ASN A 86 -6.90 -8.65 0.62
CA ASN A 86 -7.43 -9.94 1.07
C ASN A 86 -6.81 -10.36 2.42
N PRO A 87 -7.16 -9.70 3.53
CA PRO A 87 -6.57 -9.97 4.84
C PRO A 87 -6.91 -11.38 5.36
N ASP A 88 -8.10 -11.92 5.03
CA ASP A 88 -8.49 -13.27 5.43
C ASP A 88 -7.64 -14.33 4.74
N GLY A 89 -7.40 -14.16 3.43
CA GLY A 89 -6.51 -15.02 2.66
C GLY A 89 -5.07 -14.96 3.16
N LEU A 90 -4.58 -13.76 3.49
CA LEU A 90 -3.25 -13.54 4.06
C LEU A 90 -3.11 -14.25 5.42
N ALA A 91 -4.10 -14.08 6.31
CA ALA A 91 -4.12 -14.72 7.61
C ALA A 91 -4.14 -16.25 7.47
N ARG A 92 -4.99 -16.78 6.57
CA ARG A 92 -5.05 -18.22 6.28
C ARG A 92 -3.71 -18.76 5.78
N PHE A 93 -3.06 -18.05 4.86
CA PHE A 93 -1.75 -18.45 4.36
C PHE A 93 -0.68 -18.41 5.45
N ALA A 94 -0.65 -17.36 6.27
CA ALA A 94 0.28 -17.27 7.39
C ALA A 94 0.07 -18.41 8.41
N GLN A 95 -1.17 -18.77 8.71
CA GLN A 95 -1.49 -19.91 9.57
C GLN A 95 -1.02 -21.23 8.97
N TRP A 96 -1.25 -21.45 7.67
CA TRP A 96 -0.76 -22.65 6.98
C TRP A 96 0.78 -22.70 7.03
N ALA A 97 1.47 -21.63 6.66
CA ALA A 97 2.94 -21.60 6.67
C ALA A 97 3.50 -21.86 8.08
N ASN A 98 2.97 -21.20 9.11
CA ASN A 98 3.45 -21.35 10.48
C ASN A 98 3.13 -22.73 11.09
N SER A 99 2.06 -23.41 10.67
CA SER A 99 1.71 -24.75 11.18
C SER A 99 2.43 -25.89 10.44
N ASN A 100 2.90 -25.64 9.22
CA ASN A 100 3.59 -26.64 8.40
C ASN A 100 5.12 -26.47 8.40
N ARG A 101 5.64 -25.32 8.85
CA ARG A 101 7.08 -25.08 8.93
C ARG A 101 7.76 -26.01 9.94
N GLY A 102 8.81 -26.70 9.49
CA GLY A 102 9.71 -27.46 10.33
C GLY A 102 10.63 -26.57 11.16
N MET A 103 11.02 -27.04 12.34
CA MET A 103 12.06 -26.36 13.16
C MET A 103 13.47 -26.61 12.62
N ASN A 104 13.64 -27.70 11.87
CA ASN A 104 14.90 -28.08 11.23
C ASN A 104 14.71 -28.06 9.72
N LEU A 105 15.70 -27.53 9.00
CA LEU A 105 15.70 -27.52 7.55
C LEU A 105 15.80 -28.96 7.03
N SER A 106 14.96 -29.30 6.05
CA SER A 106 15.01 -30.57 5.34
C SER A 106 15.18 -30.29 3.85
N ALA A 107 16.05 -31.05 3.19
CA ALA A 107 16.22 -31.00 1.74
C ALA A 107 15.39 -32.06 1.01
N ASP A 108 14.61 -32.88 1.74
CA ASP A 108 13.76 -33.92 1.16
C ASP A 108 12.59 -33.28 0.38
N PRO A 109 12.44 -33.53 -0.93
CA PRO A 109 11.32 -33.00 -1.71
C PRO A 109 9.93 -33.44 -1.22
N GLN A 110 9.85 -34.53 -0.44
CA GLN A 110 8.60 -35.01 0.17
C GLN A 110 8.33 -34.36 1.54
N HIS A 111 9.16 -33.41 1.96
CA HIS A 111 8.94 -32.66 3.20
C HIS A 111 7.67 -31.81 3.10
N ARG A 112 6.90 -31.72 4.19
CA ARG A 112 5.59 -31.05 4.26
C ARG A 112 5.58 -29.58 3.80
N GLU A 113 6.72 -28.90 3.79
CA GLU A 113 6.82 -27.53 3.24
C GLU A 113 6.82 -27.48 1.71
N HIS A 114 7.14 -28.60 1.05
CA HIS A 114 7.18 -28.75 -0.41
C HIS A 114 5.92 -29.41 -1.00
N VAL A 115 5.00 -29.89 -0.14
CA VAL A 115 3.78 -30.62 -0.55
C VAL A 115 2.51 -29.91 -0.10
#